data_AF-A0A7C4R4J5-F1
#
_entry.id   AF-A0A7C4R4J5-F1
#
_cell.length_a   1.000
_cell.length_b   1.000
_cell.length_c   1.000
_cell.angle_alpha   90.00
_cell.angle_beta   90.00
_cell.angle_gamma   90.00
#
_symmetry.space_group_name_H-M   'P 1'
#
loop_
_entity.id
_entity.type
_entity.pdbx_description
1 polymer ?
#
loop_
_entity_poly.entity_id
_entity_poly.type
_entity_poly.pdbx_seq_one_letter_code
_entity_poly.pdbx_strand_id
1 'polypeptide(L)'
;MVYSGIDVEGILNKRTLIVGDVGSGKTRLTAMILDELVSRGFGDSITVIDMAPSVGKIGLRLSAYTRAVENVRYFFSEKIRGPRLEGKD
;
A
#
# COMPACT_ATOMS: atom_id res chain seq x y z
N MET A 1 -15.03 -8.27 -1.94
CA MET A 1 -14.37 -9.22 -2.85
C MET A 1 -13.18 -9.76 -2.08
N VAL A 2 -13.20 -11.03 -1.65
CA VAL A 2 -12.09 -11.63 -0.89
C VAL A 2 -11.10 -12.17 -1.92
N TYR A 3 -9.86 -11.68 -1.91
CA TYR A 3 -8.83 -12.12 -2.85
C TYR A 3 -8.19 -13.40 -2.31
N SER A 4 -8.61 -14.57 -2.79
CA SER A 4 -7.94 -15.83 -2.50
C SER A 4 -6.60 -15.90 -3.24
N GLY A 5 -5.49 -15.96 -2.51
CA GLY A 5 -4.16 -16.21 -3.11
C GLY A 5 -2.97 -15.48 -2.47
N ILE A 6 -3.17 -14.65 -1.44
CA ILE A 6 -2.06 -14.02 -0.73
C ILE A 6 -1.67 -14.87 0.49
N ASP A 7 -0.44 -15.39 0.47
CA ASP A 7 0.15 -16.09 1.62
C ASP A 7 0.58 -15.08 2.70
N VAL A 8 -0.38 -14.70 3.55
CA VAL A 8 -0.14 -13.80 4.68
C VAL A 8 0.76 -14.43 5.74
N GLU A 9 0.64 -15.74 5.97
CA GLU A 9 1.51 -16.44 6.92
C GLU A 9 2.97 -16.41 6.47
N GLY A 10 3.19 -16.49 5.16
CA GLY A 10 4.48 -16.36 4.52
C GLY A 10 5.19 -15.01 4.76
N ILE A 11 4.46 -13.94 5.11
CA ILE A 11 5.02 -12.59 5.34
C ILE A 11 5.02 -12.16 6.82
N LEU A 12 4.20 -12.76 7.68
CA LEU A 12 4.17 -12.42 9.10
C LEU A 12 5.54 -12.68 9.75
N ASN A 13 5.94 -11.78 10.66
CA ASN A 13 7.23 -11.81 11.35
C ASN A 13 8.46 -11.73 10.41
N LYS A 14 8.27 -11.30 9.16
CA LYS A 14 9.36 -11.12 8.18
C LYS A 14 9.39 -9.68 7.67
N ARG A 15 10.53 -9.34 7.07
CA ARG A 15 10.66 -8.13 6.25
C ARG A 15 10.41 -8.51 4.81
N THR A 16 9.33 -8.00 4.23
CA THR A 16 8.93 -8.30 2.85
C THR A 16 9.10 -7.06 1.98
N LEU A 17 9.74 -7.22 0.82
CA LEU A 17 9.89 -6.19 -0.20
C LEU A 17 9.16 -6.61 -1.48
N ILE A 18 8.24 -5.77 -1.95
CA ILE A 18 7.53 -5.98 -3.22
C ILE A 18 8.29 -5.21 -4.31
N VAL A 19 8.83 -5.94 -5.29
CA VAL A 19 9.62 -5.37 -6.41
C VAL A 19 8.90 -5.54 -7.75
N GLY A 20 9.28 -4.72 -8.73
CA GLY A 20 8.75 -4.76 -10.10
C GLY A 20 8.67 -3.37 -10.75
N ASP A 21 8.47 -3.34 -12.06
CA ASP A 21 8.51 -2.11 -12.87
C ASP A 21 7.38 -1.13 -12.57
N VAL A 22 7.54 0.11 -13.01
CA VAL A 22 6.49 1.14 -12.90
C VAL A 22 5.18 0.64 -13.53
N GLY A 23 4.07 0.77 -12.81
CA GLY A 23 2.75 0.31 -13.30
C GLY A 23 2.49 -1.19 -13.16
N SER A 24 3.42 -2.00 -12.64
CA SER A 24 3.26 -3.47 -12.52
C SER A 24 2.22 -3.96 -11.48
N GLY A 25 1.55 -3.04 -10.77
CA GLY A 25 0.53 -3.41 -9.78
C GLY A 25 1.01 -3.55 -8.33
N LYS A 26 2.24 -3.13 -7.99
CA LYS A 26 2.77 -3.19 -6.62
C LYS A 26 1.83 -2.59 -5.58
N THR A 27 1.33 -1.36 -5.79
CA THR A 27 0.39 -0.71 -4.86
C THR A 27 -0.92 -1.50 -4.71
N ARG A 28 -1.39 -2.12 -5.80
CA ARG A 28 -2.58 -2.99 -5.77
C ARG A 28 -2.32 -4.24 -4.94
N LEU A 29 -1.16 -4.88 -5.10
CA LEU A 29 -0.77 -6.02 -4.28
C LEU A 29 -0.66 -5.65 -2.80
N THR A 30 -0.06 -4.49 -2.48
CA THR A 30 -0.02 -3.96 -1.11
C THR A 30 -1.43 -3.76 -0.53
N ALA A 31 -2.37 -3.23 -1.31
CA ALA A 31 -3.76 -3.05 -0.87
C ALA A 31 -4.44 -4.39 -0.57
N MET A 32 -4.24 -5.40 -1.42
CA MET A 32 -4.78 -6.75 -1.20
C MET A 32 -4.18 -7.42 0.05
N ILE A 33 -2.89 -7.23 0.33
CA ILE A 33 -2.26 -7.71 1.56
C ILE A 33 -2.90 -7.04 2.78
N LEU A 34 -3.12 -5.72 2.72
CA LEU A 34 -3.73 -4.97 3.80
C LEU A 34 -5.18 -5.42 4.06
N ASP A 35 -5.97 -5.62 2.99
CA ASP A 35 -7.33 -6.15 3.08
C ASP A 35 -7.37 -7.48 3.82
N GLU A 36 -6.52 -8.41 3.43
CA GLU A 36 -6.46 -9.74 4.03
C GLU A 36 -6.06 -9.67 5.51
N LEU A 37 -5.03 -8.89 5.84
CA LEU A 37 -4.58 -8.71 7.23
C LEU A 37 -5.66 -8.07 8.11
N VAL A 38 -6.34 -7.03 7.63
CA VAL A 38 -7.45 -6.40 8.36
C VAL A 38 -8.61 -7.38 8.53
N SER A 39 -8.95 -8.17 7.50
CA SER A 39 -10.03 -9.17 7.58
C SER A 39 -9.77 -10.27 8.61
N ARG A 40 -8.49 -10.55 8.92
CA ARG A 40 -8.05 -11.48 9.96
C ARG A 40 -7.95 -10.85 11.37
N GLY A 41 -8.33 -9.58 11.52
CA GLY A 41 -8.35 -8.89 12.81
C GLY A 41 -7.03 -8.22 13.22
N PHE A 42 -6.06 -8.09 12.31
CA PHE A 42 -4.77 -7.47 12.63
C PHE A 42 -4.78 -5.93 12.59
N GLY A 43 -5.93 -5.29 12.33
CA GLY A 43 -6.02 -3.85 12.08
C GLY A 43 -5.31 -2.96 13.12
N ASP A 44 -5.57 -3.21 14.40
CA ASP A 44 -4.97 -2.45 15.51
C ASP A 44 -3.45 -2.64 15.65
N SER A 45 -2.89 -3.69 15.06
CA SER A 45 -1.44 -3.96 15.06
C SER A 45 -0.73 -3.37 13.83
N ILE A 46 -1.47 -2.81 12.87
CA ILE A 46 -0.92 -2.35 11.61
C ILE A 46 -0.73 -0.83 11.63
N THR A 47 0.38 -0.39 11.07
CA THR A 47 0.62 1.01 10.76
C THR A 47 1.10 1.11 9.32
N VAL A 48 0.39 1.93 8.54
CA VAL A 48 0.70 2.19 7.14
C VAL A 48 1.26 3.61 7.05
N ILE A 49 2.47 3.71 6.50
CA ILE A 49 3.11 4.97 6.15
C ILE A 49 3.03 5.10 4.64
N ASP A 50 2.08 5.90 4.15
CA ASP A 50 1.87 6.11 2.73
C ASP A 50 2.65 7.32 2.24
N MET A 51 3.67 7.04 1.42
CA MET A 51 4.56 8.02 0.82
C MET A 51 4.25 8.21 -0.68
N ALA A 52 3.05 7.85 -1.15
CA ALA A 52 2.63 8.20 -2.50
C ALA A 52 2.53 9.73 -2.62
N PRO A 53 3.18 10.35 -3.64
CA PRO A 53 3.06 11.78 -3.86
C PRO A 53 1.61 12.16 -4.20
N SER A 54 1.22 13.38 -3.85
CA SER A 54 -0.11 13.95 -4.20
C SER A 54 -0.25 14.26 -5.69
N VAL A 55 0.84 14.14 -6.46
CA VAL A 55 0.93 14.40 -7.90
C VAL A 55 1.24 13.10 -8.66
N GLY A 56 0.57 12.89 -9.79
CA GLY A 56 0.78 11.73 -10.67
C GLY A 56 -0.48 10.88 -10.90
N LYS A 57 -0.36 9.89 -11.80
CA LYS A 57 -1.46 8.95 -12.15
C LYS A 57 -1.15 7.49 -11.78
N ILE A 58 0.07 7.19 -11.35
CA ILE A 58 0.57 5.83 -11.10
C ILE A 58 1.01 5.73 -9.65
N GLY A 59 0.62 4.65 -8.97
CA GLY A 59 0.97 4.45 -7.57
C GLY A 59 0.38 5.54 -6.68
N LEU A 60 -0.92 5.83 -6.88
CA LEU A 60 -1.69 6.72 -6.01
C LEU A 60 -1.64 6.21 -4.57
N ARG A 61 -2.14 7.02 -3.63
CA ARG A 61 -2.32 6.60 -2.25
C ARG A 61 -3.06 5.27 -2.13
N LEU A 62 -2.71 4.51 -1.11
CA LEU A 62 -3.31 3.21 -0.80
C LEU A 62 -4.82 3.34 -0.56
N SER A 63 -5.26 4.48 -0.02
CA SER A 63 -6.68 4.82 0.14
C SER A 63 -7.47 4.88 -1.16
N ALA A 64 -6.82 5.03 -2.32
CA ALA A 64 -7.47 4.94 -3.63
C ALA A 64 -7.73 3.48 -4.07
N TYR A 65 -7.08 2.51 -3.41
CA TYR A 65 -7.15 1.08 -3.76
C TYR A 65 -7.90 0.23 -2.74
N THR A 66 -8.00 0.68 -1.47
CA THR A 66 -8.72 -0.04 -0.42
C THR A 66 -9.24 0.89 0.68
N ARG A 67 -10.38 0.51 1.30
CA ARG A 67 -10.91 1.09 2.54
C ARG A 67 -10.30 0.50 3.81
N ALA A 68 -9.49 -0.54 3.72
CA ALA A 68 -8.81 -1.13 4.88
C ALA A 68 -7.92 -0.11 5.62
N VAL A 69 -7.48 0.96 4.93
CA VAL A 69 -6.79 2.11 5.54
C VAL A 69 -7.60 2.80 6.65
N GLU A 70 -8.93 2.68 6.65
CA GLU A 70 -9.83 3.24 7.68
C GLU A 70 -9.79 2.43 8.98
N ASN A 71 -9.23 1.22 8.95
CA ASN A 71 -9.21 0.26 10.07
C ASN A 71 -7.80 0.03 10.62
N VAL A 72 -6.85 0.91 10.29
CA VAL A 72 -5.45 0.85 10.73
C VAL A 72 -4.94 2.24 11.08
N ARG A 73 -3.77 2.34 11.73
CA ARG A 73 -3.06 3.62 11.84
C ARG A 73 -2.50 4.01 10.48
N TYR A 74 -3.15 4.94 9.81
CA TYR A 74 -2.79 5.38 8.46
C TYR A 74 -2.20 6.79 8.48
N PHE A 75 -0.90 6.90 8.17
CA PHE A 75 -0.19 8.17 8.05
C PHE A 75 0.08 8.49 6.59
N PHE A 76 -0.34 9.67 6.14
CA PHE A 76 -0.04 10.20 4.82
C PHE A 76 0.23 11.70 4.90
N SER A 77 0.77 12.29 3.84
CA SER A 77 0.97 13.72 3.73
C SER A 77 0.72 14.23 2.31
N GLU A 78 0.10 15.39 2.20
CA GLU A 78 -0.06 16.10 0.92
C GLU A 78 1.25 16.69 0.40
N LYS A 79 2.27 16.81 1.26
CA LYS A 79 3.55 17.45 0.95
C LYS A 79 4.62 16.49 0.43
N ILE A 80 4.26 15.22 0.21
CA ILE A 80 5.21 14.26 -0.35
C ILE A 80 5.46 14.61 -1.81
N ARG A 81 6.70 15.01 -2.11
CA ARG A 81 7.16 15.29 -3.47
C ARG A 81 7.43 13.98 -4.20
N GLY A 82 7.25 14.00 -5.51
CA GLY A 82 7.61 12.88 -6.38
C GLY A 82 8.81 13.26 -7.25
N PRO A 83 10.07 13.19 -6.77
CA PRO A 83 11.23 13.65 -7.54
C PRO A 83 11.34 13.05 -8.94
N ARG A 84 10.99 11.77 -9.10
CA ARG A 84 10.96 11.08 -10.40
C ARG A 84 9.88 11.58 -11.35
N LEU A 85 8.81 12.18 -10.83
CA LEU A 85 7.72 12.77 -11.60
C LEU A 85 7.94 14.28 -11.84
N GLU A 86 8.65 14.93 -10.93
CA GLU A 86 8.94 16.37 -10.96
C GLU A 86 10.23 16.71 -11.69
N GLY A 87 11.11 15.73 -11.89
CA GLY A 87 12.26 15.85 -12.77
C GLY A 87 11.79 16.17 -14.18
N LYS A 88 12.17 17.34 -14.67
CA LYS A 88 12.15 17.63 -16.11
C LYS A 88 13.40 16.98 -16.71
N ASP A 89 13.24 16.38 -17.88
CA ASP A 89 14.38 16.13 -18.78
C ASP A 89 15.08 17.45 -19.14
#